data_AF-A0AB34HQ03-F1
#
_entry.id   AF-A0AB34HQ03-F1
#
_cell.length_a   1.000
_cell.length_b   1.000
_cell.length_c   1.000
_cell.angle_alpha   90.00
_cell.angle_beta   90.00
_cell.angle_gamma   90.00
#
_symmetry.space_group_name_H-M   'P 1'
#
loop_
_entity.id
_entity.type
_entity.pdbx_description
1 polymer ?
#
loop_
_entity_poly.entity_id
_entity_poly.type
_entity_poly.pdbx_seq_one_letter_code
_entity_poly.pdbx_strand_id
1 'polypeptide(L)'
;MFSILDEAASSNSSVSVLVIQKLRNNKVYSVGLALSTLWSQLSLLPVPYSKEQIRADDYGLCQCCKALIEFTKPFVEDVIDNKENSMENEKLKDEILKFCFRSLKCPLLTAQFLEQSDDTGDDPLRCFASEIIGFLSAIGHPFLKMIFNHGRKKKTWDYLEFEEEEEDKQLSDSMASLAYLVFVQGISIDQLPMVLRTEESVFSKGLDLLENGLLRIEDNRLLHQYLEIKSFLTVPQGLVKVMTLCPTETLRKKGLAMLQLYINKLDPQGKYTLFRCLLNTSNHSGVEAFIIQNIKNQIDMSLKRTYNKWFTGPQLISLLDLVLFLPEGAETDLLQNSDRIMASLNLLRYLVIKDNENDNQTGLWTELEKIENNFLKPLHTGLNMSKAHYEAEIKNSQEVQKSKDLCSLTVGREEIPNMPPEMQLKVLHSALFTFDLIESVLARVEELIEIKTKSTSEENKG
;
A
#
# COMPACT_ATOMS: atom_id res chain seq x y z
N MET A 1 2.46 47.57 8.46
CA MET A 1 2.68 46.15 8.14
C MET A 1 1.50 45.32 8.63
N PHE A 2 1.26 45.19 9.95
CA PHE A 2 -0.03 44.68 10.46
C PHE A 2 -1.23 45.38 9.81
N SER A 3 -1.17 46.71 9.65
CA SER A 3 -2.25 47.50 9.04
C SER A 3 -2.73 47.06 7.66
N ILE A 4 -1.92 46.42 6.80
CA ILE A 4 -2.36 46.05 5.43
C ILE A 4 -3.24 44.79 5.45
N LEU A 5 -2.96 43.86 6.36
CA LEU A 5 -3.76 42.64 6.54
C LEU A 5 -4.98 42.92 7.44
N ASP A 6 -4.83 43.78 8.44
CA ASP A 6 -5.93 44.24 9.31
C ASP A 6 -6.95 45.11 8.52
N GLU A 7 -6.49 45.97 7.61
CA GLU A 7 -7.37 46.71 6.68
C GLU A 7 -8.14 45.79 5.71
N ALA A 8 -7.57 44.64 5.34
CA ALA A 8 -8.23 43.65 4.49
C ALA A 8 -9.37 42.91 5.22
N ALA A 9 -9.35 42.86 6.56
CA ALA A 9 -10.25 42.04 7.36
C ALA A 9 -11.63 42.68 7.65
N SER A 10 -11.84 43.98 7.45
CA SER A 10 -13.11 44.64 7.83
C SER A 10 -13.70 45.67 6.85
N SER A 11 -12.96 46.17 5.86
CA SER A 11 -13.56 47.12 4.87
C SER A 11 -12.85 47.26 3.52
N ASN A 12 -11.52 47.01 3.41
CA ASN A 12 -10.80 47.26 2.15
C ASN A 12 -10.79 46.06 1.18
N SER A 13 -11.20 44.86 1.60
CA SER A 13 -11.41 43.72 0.69
C SER A 13 -12.44 44.08 -0.40
N SER A 14 -13.57 44.66 -0.01
CA SER A 14 -14.60 45.17 -0.92
C SER A 14 -14.08 46.28 -1.85
N VAL A 15 -13.19 47.16 -1.37
CA VAL A 15 -12.61 48.23 -2.18
C VAL A 15 -11.66 47.67 -3.25
N SER A 16 -10.79 46.73 -2.89
CA SER A 16 -9.88 46.07 -3.85
C SER A 16 -10.66 45.27 -4.90
N VAL A 17 -11.71 44.53 -4.49
CA VAL A 17 -12.62 43.84 -5.41
C VAL A 17 -13.33 44.85 -6.33
N LEU A 18 -13.87 45.95 -5.80
CA LEU A 18 -14.52 47.01 -6.58
C LEU A 18 -13.58 47.72 -7.57
N VAL A 19 -12.30 47.87 -7.22
CA VAL A 19 -11.29 48.43 -8.13
C VAL A 19 -10.99 47.44 -9.26
N ILE A 20 -10.73 46.16 -8.95
CA ILE A 20 -10.44 45.13 -9.94
C ILE A 20 -11.65 44.86 -10.86
N GLN A 21 -12.87 44.81 -10.33
CA GLN A 21 -14.10 44.66 -11.11
C GLN A 21 -14.38 45.86 -12.04
N LYS A 22 -13.83 47.06 -11.76
CA LYS A 22 -13.95 48.24 -12.63
C LYS A 22 -12.89 48.30 -13.74
N LEU A 23 -11.88 47.42 -13.73
CA LEU A 23 -10.89 47.35 -14.80
C LEU A 23 -11.49 46.67 -16.05
N ARG A 24 -11.58 47.43 -17.15
CA ARG A 24 -12.10 46.93 -18.43
C ARG A 24 -11.10 46.08 -19.22
N ASN A 25 -9.80 46.24 -18.95
CA ASN A 25 -8.71 45.48 -19.55
C ASN A 25 -7.79 44.98 -18.42
N ASN A 26 -7.09 43.86 -18.64
CA ASN A 26 -6.13 43.26 -17.69
C ASN A 26 -6.73 42.88 -16.31
N LYS A 27 -8.04 42.63 -16.23
CA LYS A 27 -8.71 42.18 -14.99
C LYS A 27 -8.04 40.92 -14.44
N VAL A 28 -7.84 39.91 -15.30
CA VAL A 28 -7.25 38.61 -14.91
C VAL A 28 -5.82 38.74 -14.38
N TYR A 29 -4.95 39.48 -15.07
CA TYR A 29 -3.58 39.76 -14.60
C TYR A 29 -3.58 40.45 -13.23
N SER A 30 -4.53 41.37 -13.02
CA SER A 30 -4.67 42.08 -11.73
C SER A 30 -5.16 41.15 -10.61
N VAL A 31 -6.07 40.21 -10.91
CA VAL A 31 -6.50 39.16 -9.96
C VAL A 31 -5.33 38.24 -9.60
N GLY A 32 -4.60 37.71 -10.59
CA GLY A 32 -3.45 36.84 -10.38
C GLY A 32 -2.34 37.49 -9.55
N LEU A 33 -1.98 38.74 -9.88
CA LEU A 33 -1.02 39.51 -9.12
C LEU A 33 -1.47 39.76 -7.67
N ALA A 34 -2.75 40.09 -7.45
CA ALA A 34 -3.31 40.29 -6.11
C ALA A 34 -3.29 39.00 -5.29
N LEU A 35 -3.83 37.89 -5.82
CA LEU A 35 -3.85 36.58 -5.15
C LEU A 35 -2.44 36.09 -4.84
N SER A 36 -1.51 36.21 -5.80
CA SER A 36 -0.10 35.85 -5.64
C SER A 36 0.56 36.66 -4.51
N THR A 37 0.35 37.98 -4.48
CA THR A 37 0.96 38.87 -3.49
C THR A 37 0.38 38.65 -2.10
N LEU A 38 -0.94 38.56 -1.97
CA LEU A 38 -1.62 38.33 -0.69
C LEU A 38 -1.24 36.97 -0.09
N TRP A 39 -1.22 35.90 -0.90
CA TRP A 39 -0.76 34.59 -0.44
C TRP A 39 0.74 34.59 -0.05
N SER A 40 1.57 35.34 -0.77
CA SER A 40 3.00 35.47 -0.43
C SER A 40 3.24 36.22 0.89
N GLN A 41 2.28 37.03 1.36
CA GLN A 41 2.33 37.61 2.71
C GLN A 41 1.73 36.66 3.76
N LEU A 42 0.61 36.00 3.44
CA LEU A 42 -0.03 35.00 4.30
C LEU A 42 0.93 33.86 4.69
N SER A 43 1.69 33.35 3.73
CA SER A 43 2.62 32.22 3.92
C SER A 43 3.85 32.54 4.79
N LEU A 44 4.05 33.79 5.20
CA LEU A 44 5.06 34.21 6.18
C LEU A 44 4.54 34.14 7.63
N LEU A 45 3.23 34.02 7.83
CA LEU A 45 2.63 33.93 9.16
C LEU A 45 2.76 32.51 9.73
N PRO A 46 3.03 32.34 11.04
CA PRO A 46 3.12 31.03 11.66
C PRO A 46 1.74 30.36 11.71
N VAL A 47 1.68 29.06 11.37
CA VAL A 47 0.45 28.27 11.45
C VAL A 47 0.21 27.81 12.90
N PRO A 48 -0.94 28.13 13.51
CA PRO A 48 -1.25 27.73 14.88
C PRO A 48 -1.51 26.22 14.97
N TYR A 49 -1.12 25.61 16.09
CA TYR A 49 -1.16 24.15 16.28
C TYR A 49 -1.92 23.71 17.54
N SER A 50 -2.45 24.64 18.35
CA SER A 50 -3.30 24.35 19.51
C SER A 50 -4.64 25.12 19.46
N LYS A 51 -5.65 24.64 20.22
CA LYS A 51 -6.97 25.30 20.29
C LYS A 51 -6.86 26.73 20.79
N GLU A 52 -5.93 26.99 21.71
CA GLU A 52 -5.67 28.29 22.32
C GLU A 52 -5.05 29.25 21.30
N GLN A 53 -4.09 28.78 20.49
CA GLN A 53 -3.46 29.59 19.44
C GLN A 53 -4.43 29.92 18.29
N ILE A 54 -5.28 28.97 17.88
CA ILE A 54 -6.31 29.20 16.86
C ILE A 54 -7.34 30.24 17.36
N ARG A 55 -7.67 30.23 18.66
CA ARG A 55 -8.60 31.19 19.29
C ARG A 55 -7.98 32.56 19.54
N ALA A 56 -6.68 32.63 19.85
CA ALA A 56 -5.97 33.89 20.04
C ALA A 56 -5.68 34.59 18.70
N ASP A 57 -5.31 33.80 17.67
CA ASP A 57 -4.90 34.27 16.33
C ASP A 57 -3.95 35.48 16.40
N ASP A 58 -2.93 35.41 17.28
CA ASP A 58 -2.00 36.52 17.58
C ASP A 58 -1.29 37.12 16.34
N TYR A 59 -1.20 36.33 15.26
CA TYR A 59 -0.60 36.71 13.98
C TYR A 59 -1.63 36.97 12.87
N GLY A 60 -2.93 36.83 13.16
CA GLY A 60 -4.05 37.10 12.25
C GLY A 60 -4.22 36.10 11.10
N LEU A 61 -3.58 34.93 11.15
CA LEU A 61 -3.61 33.98 10.03
C LEU A 61 -5.03 33.47 9.76
N CYS A 62 -5.79 33.13 10.80
CA CYS A 62 -7.14 32.58 10.64
C CYS A 62 -8.09 33.63 10.06
N GLN A 63 -7.99 34.88 10.54
CA GLN A 63 -8.73 36.02 9.98
C GLN A 63 -8.33 36.31 8.53
N CYS A 64 -7.04 36.29 8.20
CA CYS A 64 -6.54 36.50 6.83
C CYS A 64 -6.98 35.39 5.88
N CYS A 65 -7.00 34.13 6.31
CA CYS A 65 -7.57 33.01 5.56
C CYS A 65 -9.04 33.26 5.22
N LYS A 66 -9.86 33.70 6.19
CA LYS A 66 -11.27 34.03 5.95
C LYS A 66 -11.43 35.20 4.96
N ALA A 67 -10.69 36.29 5.17
CA ALA A 67 -10.73 37.47 4.29
C ALA A 67 -10.28 37.14 2.86
N LEU A 68 -9.33 36.20 2.68
CA LEU A 68 -8.90 35.70 1.37
C LEU A 68 -9.99 34.92 0.64
N ILE A 69 -10.79 34.11 1.34
CA ILE A 69 -11.96 33.44 0.74
C ILE A 69 -12.98 34.49 0.30
N GLU A 70 -13.31 35.46 1.15
CA GLU A 70 -14.25 36.54 0.83
C GLU A 70 -13.76 37.41 -0.35
N PHE A 71 -12.45 37.64 -0.48
CA PHE A 71 -11.85 38.31 -1.63
C PHE A 71 -11.90 37.47 -2.91
N THR A 72 -11.65 36.17 -2.82
CA THR A 72 -11.52 35.27 -4.00
C THR A 72 -12.88 34.87 -4.57
N LYS A 73 -13.90 34.71 -3.70
CA LYS A 73 -15.21 34.16 -4.04
C LYS A 73 -15.93 34.86 -5.20
N PRO A 74 -15.98 36.21 -5.31
CA PRO A 74 -16.60 36.88 -6.45
C PRO A 74 -15.94 36.55 -7.80
N PHE A 75 -14.64 36.26 -7.82
CA PHE A 75 -13.93 35.87 -9.05
C PHE A 75 -14.18 34.41 -9.43
N VAL A 76 -14.51 33.55 -8.45
CA VAL A 76 -14.98 32.17 -8.70
C VAL A 76 -16.42 32.19 -9.23
N GLU A 77 -17.28 33.02 -8.65
CA GLU A 77 -18.66 33.24 -9.13
C GLU A 77 -18.67 33.78 -10.57
N ASP A 78 -17.81 34.76 -10.89
CA ASP A 78 -17.57 35.24 -12.27
C ASP A 78 -17.24 34.09 -13.25
N VAL A 79 -16.48 33.07 -12.83
CA VAL A 79 -16.12 31.90 -13.67
C VAL A 79 -17.31 30.94 -13.86
N ILE A 80 -18.14 30.76 -12.84
CA ILE A 80 -19.33 29.88 -12.88
C ILE A 80 -20.40 30.44 -13.82
N ASP A 81 -20.65 31.76 -13.74
CA ASP A 81 -21.71 32.41 -14.52
C ASP A 81 -21.33 32.58 -16.01
N ASN A 82 -20.04 32.76 -16.32
CA ASN A 82 -19.54 32.87 -17.68
C ASN A 82 -19.45 31.50 -18.40
N LYS A 83 -20.59 31.05 -18.94
CA LYS A 83 -20.69 29.80 -19.73
C LYS A 83 -19.97 29.81 -21.09
N GLU A 84 -19.49 30.96 -21.55
CA GLU A 84 -18.65 31.03 -22.74
C GLU A 84 -17.18 30.76 -22.39
N ASN A 85 -16.56 29.82 -23.12
CA ASN A 85 -15.11 29.54 -23.03
C ASN A 85 -14.31 30.66 -23.71
N SER A 86 -14.37 31.88 -23.15
CA SER A 86 -13.51 32.98 -23.59
C SER A 86 -12.07 32.74 -23.11
N MET A 87 -11.10 33.19 -23.90
CA MET A 87 -9.67 33.10 -23.54
C MET A 87 -9.35 33.87 -22.24
N GLU A 88 -10.19 34.83 -21.85
CA GLU A 88 -10.05 35.55 -20.59
C GLU A 88 -10.59 34.74 -19.40
N ASN A 89 -11.69 33.99 -19.57
CA ASN A 89 -12.23 33.09 -18.56
C ASN A 89 -11.27 31.92 -18.23
N GLU A 90 -10.64 31.31 -19.25
CA GLU A 90 -9.64 30.26 -19.02
C GLU A 90 -8.39 30.77 -18.28
N LYS A 91 -7.92 31.99 -18.57
CA LYS A 91 -6.82 32.59 -17.81
C LYS A 91 -7.22 32.92 -16.37
N LEU A 92 -8.49 33.25 -16.12
CA LEU A 92 -9.00 33.47 -14.76
C LEU A 92 -9.06 32.17 -13.96
N LYS A 93 -9.49 31.06 -14.58
CA LYS A 93 -9.44 29.72 -13.98
C LYS A 93 -8.02 29.33 -13.59
N ASP A 94 -7.04 29.59 -14.45
CA ASP A 94 -5.62 29.29 -14.18
C ASP A 94 -5.08 30.06 -12.96
N GLU A 95 -5.30 31.38 -12.87
CA GLU A 95 -4.88 32.16 -11.70
C GLU A 95 -5.58 31.74 -10.39
N ILE A 96 -6.86 31.34 -10.45
CA ILE A 96 -7.57 30.78 -9.29
C ILE A 96 -7.02 29.38 -8.93
N LEU A 97 -6.71 28.53 -9.92
CA LEU A 97 -6.12 27.20 -9.73
C LEU A 97 -4.75 27.29 -9.06
N LYS A 98 -3.89 28.22 -9.52
CA LYS A 98 -2.60 28.54 -8.90
C LYS A 98 -2.76 28.96 -7.44
N PHE A 99 -3.72 29.83 -7.14
CA PHE A 99 -4.04 30.24 -5.77
C PHE A 99 -4.53 29.07 -4.90
N CYS A 100 -5.37 28.17 -5.43
CA CYS A 100 -5.85 26.99 -4.71
C CYS A 100 -4.71 26.03 -4.36
N PHE A 101 -3.82 25.71 -5.31
CA PHE A 101 -2.64 24.88 -5.04
C PHE A 101 -1.72 25.50 -3.99
N ARG A 102 -1.40 26.79 -4.13
CA ARG A 102 -0.62 27.54 -3.15
C ARG A 102 -1.23 27.49 -1.75
N SER A 103 -2.55 27.66 -1.64
CA SER A 103 -3.30 27.57 -0.38
C SER A 103 -3.30 26.16 0.24
N LEU A 104 -3.38 25.11 -0.60
CA LEU A 104 -3.23 23.72 -0.18
C LEU A 104 -1.82 23.45 0.37
N LYS A 105 -0.76 23.97 -0.28
CA LYS A 105 0.62 23.85 0.23
C LYS A 105 0.85 24.66 1.51
N CYS A 106 0.33 25.88 1.62
CA CYS A 106 0.46 26.71 2.81
C CYS A 106 -0.77 27.63 2.95
N PRO A 107 -1.45 27.67 4.10
CA PRO A 107 -1.09 27.05 5.38
C PRO A 107 -1.51 25.57 5.53
N LEU A 108 -2.31 25.02 4.61
CA LEU A 108 -3.08 23.80 4.88
C LEU A 108 -2.26 22.51 5.05
N LEU A 109 -1.06 22.41 4.48
CA LEU A 109 -0.19 21.23 4.65
C LEU A 109 0.32 21.05 6.08
N THR A 110 0.52 22.16 6.81
CA THR A 110 1.06 22.17 8.18
C THR A 110 0.00 22.44 9.25
N ALA A 111 -1.23 22.74 8.83
CA ALA A 111 -2.38 22.94 9.71
C ALA A 111 -2.73 21.67 10.52
N GLN A 112 -3.01 21.86 11.80
CA GLN A 112 -3.56 20.81 12.67
C GLN A 112 -5.07 20.95 12.74
N PHE A 113 -5.79 19.87 12.46
CA PHE A 113 -7.25 19.81 12.53
C PHE A 113 -7.66 18.94 13.72
N LEU A 114 -8.64 19.40 14.48
CA LEU A 114 -9.01 18.81 15.75
C LEU A 114 -9.96 17.62 15.55
N GLU A 115 -9.84 16.60 16.40
CA GLU A 115 -10.79 15.47 16.40
C GLU A 115 -12.22 15.96 16.65
N GLN A 116 -13.18 15.28 16.03
CA GLN A 116 -14.60 15.65 16.04
C GLN A 116 -15.22 15.46 17.44
N SER A 117 -15.13 16.50 18.28
CA SER A 117 -16.08 16.72 19.36
C SER A 117 -17.39 17.29 18.79
N ASP A 118 -18.52 17.02 19.45
CA ASP A 118 -19.89 17.43 19.02
C ASP A 118 -20.13 18.96 18.91
N ASP A 119 -19.10 19.78 19.16
CA ASP A 119 -19.13 21.24 19.01
C ASP A 119 -18.94 21.62 17.52
N THR A 120 -20.05 21.61 16.78
CA THR A 120 -20.06 21.80 15.33
C THR A 120 -19.74 23.24 14.91
N GLY A 121 -18.59 23.45 14.26
CA GLY A 121 -18.45 24.52 13.23
C GLY A 121 -17.22 25.43 13.28
N ASP A 122 -16.44 25.44 14.36
CA ASP A 122 -15.58 26.60 14.69
C ASP A 122 -14.07 26.47 14.37
N ASP A 123 -13.66 25.60 13.44
CA ASP A 123 -12.26 25.50 12.96
C ASP A 123 -12.04 26.36 11.69
N PRO A 124 -11.35 27.51 11.77
CA PRO A 124 -11.19 28.42 10.63
C PRO A 124 -10.36 27.82 9.49
N LEU A 125 -9.39 26.96 9.81
CA LEU A 125 -8.53 26.31 8.83
C LEU A 125 -9.30 25.19 8.11
N ARG A 126 -10.23 24.52 8.80
CA ARG A 126 -11.16 23.56 8.18
C ARG A 126 -12.16 24.24 7.25
N CYS A 127 -12.70 25.40 7.64
CA CYS A 127 -13.52 26.23 6.76
C CYS A 127 -12.73 26.70 5.51
N PHE A 128 -11.50 27.18 5.71
CA PHE A 128 -10.60 27.57 4.62
C PHE A 128 -10.34 26.41 3.64
N ALA A 129 -10.00 25.23 4.15
CA ALA A 129 -9.84 24.02 3.34
C ALA A 129 -11.10 23.66 2.54
N SER A 130 -12.28 23.74 3.16
CA SER A 130 -13.55 23.44 2.51
C SER A 130 -13.86 24.39 1.34
N GLU A 131 -13.63 25.69 1.51
CA GLU A 131 -13.86 26.67 0.43
C GLU A 131 -12.81 26.53 -0.69
N ILE A 132 -11.52 26.27 -0.38
CA ILE A 132 -10.49 26.00 -1.40
C ILE A 132 -10.82 24.74 -2.23
N ILE A 133 -11.29 23.66 -1.59
CA ILE A 133 -11.73 22.44 -2.30
C ILE A 133 -13.01 22.72 -3.12
N GLY A 134 -13.92 23.54 -2.58
CA GLY A 134 -15.11 24.02 -3.29
C GLY A 134 -14.75 24.81 -4.55
N PHE A 135 -13.78 25.72 -4.47
CA PHE A 135 -13.30 26.51 -5.61
C PHE A 135 -12.72 25.62 -6.72
N LEU A 136 -11.92 24.60 -6.39
CA LEU A 136 -11.40 23.63 -7.37
C LEU A 136 -12.54 22.93 -8.14
N SER A 137 -13.56 22.44 -7.43
CA SER A 137 -14.74 21.84 -8.06
C SER A 137 -15.52 22.85 -8.91
N ALA A 138 -15.65 24.11 -8.45
CA ALA A 138 -16.37 25.17 -9.14
C ALA A 138 -15.73 25.60 -10.48
N ILE A 139 -14.40 25.73 -10.53
CA ILE A 139 -13.68 26.14 -11.76
C ILE A 139 -13.58 25.04 -12.83
N GLY A 140 -14.22 23.88 -12.62
CA GLY A 140 -14.20 22.76 -13.57
C GLY A 140 -13.00 21.82 -13.41
N HIS A 141 -12.27 21.91 -12.28
CA HIS A 141 -11.17 21.02 -11.93
C HIS A 141 -11.53 20.16 -10.69
N PRO A 142 -12.44 19.16 -10.80
CA PRO A 142 -12.75 18.28 -9.68
C PRO A 142 -11.48 17.66 -9.10
N PHE A 143 -11.23 17.89 -7.81
CA PHE A 143 -10.03 17.43 -7.10
C PHE A 143 -9.76 15.94 -7.27
N LEU A 144 -10.83 15.14 -7.44
CA LEU A 144 -10.81 13.73 -7.84
C LEU A 144 -9.95 13.47 -9.08
N LYS A 145 -10.22 14.19 -10.17
CA LYS A 145 -9.51 14.07 -11.46
C LYS A 145 -8.05 14.50 -11.31
N MET A 146 -7.76 15.40 -10.38
CA MET A 146 -6.40 15.84 -10.06
C MET A 146 -5.65 14.73 -9.30
N ILE A 147 -6.24 14.18 -8.24
CA ILE A 147 -5.70 13.07 -7.44
C ILE A 147 -5.43 11.83 -8.32
N PHE A 148 -6.38 11.41 -9.16
CA PHE A 148 -6.27 10.18 -9.96
C PHE A 148 -5.37 10.27 -11.19
N ASN A 149 -5.01 11.48 -11.66
CA ASN A 149 -4.12 11.67 -12.80
C ASN A 149 -2.69 12.07 -12.38
N HIS A 150 -2.47 12.44 -11.11
CA HIS A 150 -1.13 12.72 -10.58
C HIS A 150 -0.21 11.49 -10.77
N GLY A 151 0.97 11.70 -11.38
CA GLY A 151 1.93 10.64 -11.68
C GLY A 151 1.67 9.80 -12.96
N ARG A 152 0.70 10.16 -13.82
CA ARG A 152 0.55 9.52 -15.14
C ARG A 152 1.51 10.13 -16.18
N LYS A 153 2.17 9.28 -16.99
CA LYS A 153 3.14 9.68 -18.03
C LYS A 153 2.60 10.61 -19.14
N LYS A 154 1.28 10.74 -19.27
CA LYS A 154 0.64 11.68 -20.22
C LYS A 154 -0.14 12.71 -19.41
N LYS A 155 0.53 13.79 -19.00
CA LYS A 155 -0.11 14.97 -18.39
C LYS A 155 -1.18 15.44 -19.38
N THR A 156 -2.46 15.30 -19.03
CA THR A 156 -3.60 15.81 -19.86
C THR A 156 -4.05 17.14 -19.25
N TRP A 157 -3.06 18.03 -19.14
CA TRP A 157 -3.11 19.28 -18.39
C TRP A 157 -2.43 20.35 -19.26
N ASP A 158 -3.03 20.68 -20.40
CA ASP A 158 -2.46 21.57 -21.43
C ASP A 158 -2.41 23.07 -21.02
N TYR A 159 -2.38 23.37 -19.72
CA TYR A 159 -2.65 24.73 -19.18
C TYR A 159 -1.79 25.12 -17.97
N LEU A 160 -0.58 24.55 -17.83
CA LEU A 160 0.37 24.99 -16.82
C LEU A 160 1.76 25.15 -17.45
N GLU A 161 2.04 26.35 -17.97
CA GLU A 161 3.42 26.81 -18.20
C GLU A 161 4.04 27.10 -16.83
N PHE A 162 4.92 26.18 -16.43
CA PHE A 162 5.54 26.08 -15.12
C PHE A 162 6.89 25.38 -15.37
N GLU A 163 8.00 25.96 -14.90
CA GLU A 163 9.38 25.62 -15.29
C GLU A 163 9.96 24.42 -14.50
N GLU A 164 10.50 23.43 -15.25
CA GLU A 164 10.24 22.00 -15.01
C GLU A 164 10.87 21.29 -13.77
N GLU A 165 11.60 21.95 -12.85
CA GLU A 165 12.37 21.24 -11.81
C GLU A 165 12.02 21.50 -10.33
N GLU A 166 11.68 22.72 -9.88
CA GLU A 166 11.27 22.94 -8.47
C GLU A 166 9.78 22.60 -8.21
N GLU A 167 8.98 22.50 -9.26
CA GLU A 167 7.52 22.59 -9.16
C GLU A 167 6.81 21.26 -9.03
N ASP A 168 7.38 20.15 -9.53
CA ASP A 168 6.87 18.80 -9.26
C ASP A 168 6.85 18.53 -7.73
N LYS A 169 7.73 19.19 -6.95
CA LYS A 169 7.67 19.22 -5.48
C LYS A 169 6.53 20.10 -4.95
N GLN A 170 6.37 21.33 -5.46
CA GLN A 170 5.29 22.22 -5.00
C GLN A 170 3.89 21.66 -5.28
N LEU A 171 3.72 21.02 -6.44
CA LEU A 171 2.49 20.34 -6.81
C LEU A 171 2.26 19.11 -5.92
N SER A 172 3.28 18.28 -5.68
CA SER A 172 3.13 17.10 -4.82
C SER A 172 2.86 17.44 -3.34
N ASP A 173 3.46 18.50 -2.79
CA ASP A 173 3.11 19.07 -1.48
C ASP A 173 1.61 19.44 -1.42
N SER A 174 1.13 20.17 -2.43
CA SER A 174 -0.27 20.59 -2.54
C SER A 174 -1.24 19.41 -2.68
N MET A 175 -0.85 18.39 -3.46
CA MET A 175 -1.63 17.18 -3.68
C MET A 175 -1.64 16.26 -2.45
N ALA A 176 -0.57 16.23 -1.66
CA ALA A 176 -0.53 15.51 -0.38
C ALA A 176 -1.45 16.15 0.66
N SER A 177 -1.41 17.48 0.78
CA SER A 177 -2.35 18.27 1.59
C SER A 177 -3.80 18.02 1.17
N LEU A 178 -4.11 18.16 -0.12
CA LEU A 178 -5.43 17.88 -0.68
C LEU A 178 -5.91 16.45 -0.36
N ALA A 179 -5.06 15.43 -0.57
CA ALA A 179 -5.39 14.05 -0.24
C ALA A 179 -5.67 13.85 1.26
N TYR A 180 -4.93 14.52 2.15
CA TYR A 180 -5.18 14.45 3.60
C TYR A 180 -6.51 15.11 4.00
N LEU A 181 -6.79 16.32 3.51
CA LEU A 181 -8.04 17.03 3.78
C LEU A 181 -9.28 16.23 3.32
N VAL A 182 -9.15 15.62 2.15
CA VAL A 182 -10.22 14.91 1.45
C VAL A 182 -10.44 13.49 2.01
N PHE A 183 -9.39 12.68 2.17
CA PHE A 183 -9.51 11.29 2.65
C PHE A 183 -9.50 11.13 4.18
N VAL A 184 -9.03 12.12 4.94
CA VAL A 184 -8.81 11.98 6.40
C VAL A 184 -9.59 13.01 7.21
N GLN A 185 -9.64 14.28 6.79
CA GLN A 185 -10.52 15.27 7.42
C GLN A 185 -11.98 15.20 6.92
N GLY A 186 -12.24 14.34 5.93
CA GLY A 186 -13.56 14.09 5.37
C GLY A 186 -14.17 15.29 4.63
N ILE A 187 -13.35 16.27 4.24
CA ILE A 187 -13.83 17.48 3.58
C ILE A 187 -14.19 17.13 2.12
N SER A 188 -15.45 17.38 1.75
CA SER A 188 -16.02 17.01 0.45
C SER A 188 -15.91 15.50 0.12
N ILE A 189 -15.88 14.65 1.15
CA ILE A 189 -15.71 13.19 1.03
C ILE A 189 -16.88 12.51 0.29
N ASP A 190 -18.04 13.16 0.26
CA ASP A 190 -19.24 12.81 -0.51
C ASP A 190 -18.99 12.70 -2.02
N GLN A 191 -17.91 13.29 -2.52
CA GLN A 191 -17.59 13.33 -3.96
C GLN A 191 -16.60 12.21 -4.38
N LEU A 192 -16.02 11.44 -3.46
CA LEU A 192 -14.87 10.54 -3.72
C LEU A 192 -15.18 9.10 -4.17
N PRO A 193 -14.40 8.64 -5.17
CA PRO A 193 -13.80 7.30 -5.21
C PRO A 193 -12.42 7.26 -4.48
N MET A 194 -11.99 6.09 -3.97
CA MET A 194 -10.82 5.90 -3.07
C MET A 194 -9.40 5.80 -3.71
N VAL A 195 -8.33 6.05 -2.91
CA VAL A 195 -7.00 5.33 -2.75
C VAL A 195 -5.75 6.26 -2.62
N LEU A 196 -4.69 5.81 -1.90
CA LEU A 196 -3.66 6.65 -1.20
C LEU A 196 -2.16 6.34 -1.43
N ARG A 197 -1.27 7.24 -0.94
CA ARG A 197 0.20 7.12 -0.68
C ARG A 197 0.72 8.24 0.26
N THR A 198 1.87 8.22 0.98
CA THR A 198 2.67 7.19 1.70
C THR A 198 3.72 7.90 2.63
N GLU A 199 3.67 7.71 3.96
CA GLU A 199 4.47 8.27 5.09
C GLU A 199 4.05 7.50 6.38
N GLU A 200 4.68 7.55 7.57
CA GLU A 200 4.20 6.72 8.71
C GLU A 200 2.75 7.05 9.13
N SER A 201 2.44 8.34 9.33
CA SER A 201 1.06 8.76 9.62
C SER A 201 0.10 8.41 8.46
N VAL A 202 0.60 8.43 7.22
CA VAL A 202 -0.16 8.17 5.99
C VAL A 202 -0.31 6.67 5.71
N PHE A 203 0.56 5.81 6.22
CA PHE A 203 0.40 4.36 6.23
C PHE A 203 -0.71 3.97 7.20
N SER A 204 -0.79 4.57 8.40
CA SER A 204 -1.95 4.39 9.27
C SER A 204 -3.23 4.85 8.55
N LYS A 205 -3.31 6.14 8.18
CA LYS A 205 -4.48 6.73 7.48
C LYS A 205 -4.88 5.94 6.23
N GLY A 206 -3.91 5.35 5.52
CA GLY A 206 -4.14 4.53 4.34
C GLY A 206 -4.63 3.12 4.63
N LEU A 207 -4.14 2.48 5.69
CA LEU A 207 -4.71 1.24 6.19
C LEU A 207 -6.12 1.49 6.76
N ASP A 208 -6.34 2.61 7.46
CA ASP A 208 -7.64 3.02 8.01
C ASP A 208 -8.68 3.27 6.89
N LEU A 209 -8.32 3.97 5.81
CA LEU A 209 -9.23 4.17 4.67
C LEU A 209 -9.53 2.84 3.94
N LEU A 210 -8.52 1.99 3.75
CA LEU A 210 -8.71 0.68 3.12
C LEU A 210 -9.60 -0.23 3.97
N GLU A 211 -9.40 -0.24 5.29
CA GLU A 211 -10.22 -0.95 6.27
C GLU A 211 -11.69 -0.53 6.18
N ASN A 212 -11.95 0.78 6.29
CA ASN A 212 -13.30 1.34 6.21
C ASN A 212 -13.97 1.09 4.85
N GLY A 213 -13.22 1.08 3.75
CA GLY A 213 -13.72 0.73 2.42
C GLY A 213 -14.09 -0.75 2.31
N LEU A 214 -13.23 -1.65 2.77
CA LEU A 214 -13.45 -3.09 2.70
C LEU A 214 -14.54 -3.59 3.66
N LEU A 215 -14.65 -3.02 4.85
CA LEU A 215 -15.66 -3.42 5.85
C LEU A 215 -17.10 -3.24 5.36
N ARG A 216 -17.34 -2.34 4.39
CA ARG A 216 -18.64 -2.11 3.75
C ARG A 216 -18.99 -3.16 2.68
N ILE A 217 -18.05 -4.02 2.31
CA ILE A 217 -18.22 -5.05 1.28
C ILE A 217 -18.46 -6.40 1.98
N GLU A 218 -19.48 -7.15 1.55
CA GLU A 218 -19.68 -8.54 1.98
C GLU A 218 -18.52 -9.45 1.49
N ASP A 219 -18.22 -10.51 2.23
CA ASP A 219 -17.20 -11.49 1.83
C ASP A 219 -17.57 -12.17 0.50
N ASN A 220 -16.58 -12.38 -0.36
CA ASN A 220 -16.70 -12.94 -1.71
C ASN A 220 -17.52 -12.11 -2.73
N ARG A 221 -17.82 -10.83 -2.47
CA ARG A 221 -18.55 -9.97 -3.42
C ARG A 221 -17.69 -9.09 -4.31
N LEU A 222 -16.41 -8.89 -4.01
CA LEU A 222 -15.52 -8.11 -4.86
C LEU A 222 -15.12 -8.95 -6.08
N LEU A 223 -15.76 -8.68 -7.22
CA LEU A 223 -15.60 -9.45 -8.45
C LEU A 223 -14.17 -9.38 -9.01
N HIS A 224 -13.67 -10.49 -9.56
CA HIS A 224 -12.34 -10.57 -10.19
C HIS A 224 -12.08 -9.50 -11.27
N GLN A 225 -13.14 -9.03 -11.96
CA GLN A 225 -13.05 -7.98 -12.98
C GLN A 225 -12.41 -6.69 -12.45
N TYR A 226 -12.57 -6.37 -11.15
CA TYR A 226 -11.91 -5.21 -10.56
C TYR A 226 -10.38 -5.34 -10.53
N LEU A 227 -9.82 -6.54 -10.58
CA LEU A 227 -8.36 -6.76 -10.65
C LEU A 227 -7.74 -6.33 -11.99
N GLU A 228 -8.54 -6.14 -13.05
CA GLU A 228 -8.10 -5.54 -14.31
C GLU A 228 -7.70 -4.06 -14.12
N ILE A 229 -8.29 -3.40 -13.10
CA ILE A 229 -7.92 -2.05 -12.69
C ILE A 229 -6.63 -2.14 -11.86
N LYS A 230 -5.52 -1.63 -12.41
CA LYS A 230 -4.17 -1.72 -11.83
C LYS A 230 -4.10 -1.43 -10.32
N SER A 231 -4.87 -0.48 -9.81
CA SER A 231 -4.93 -0.15 -8.38
C SER A 231 -5.25 -1.37 -7.51
N PHE A 232 -6.20 -2.22 -7.91
CA PHE A 232 -6.66 -3.40 -7.17
C PHE A 232 -5.62 -4.54 -7.09
N LEU A 233 -4.58 -4.53 -7.93
CA LEU A 233 -3.41 -5.41 -7.78
C LEU A 233 -2.25 -4.72 -7.06
N THR A 234 -2.03 -3.42 -7.31
CA THR A 234 -0.95 -2.66 -6.64
C THR A 234 -1.21 -2.39 -5.17
N VAL A 235 -2.47 -2.35 -4.70
CA VAL A 235 -2.80 -2.17 -3.28
C VAL A 235 -2.35 -3.39 -2.45
N PRO A 236 -2.70 -4.65 -2.79
CA PRO A 236 -2.11 -5.83 -2.14
C PRO A 236 -0.58 -5.88 -2.20
N GLN A 237 0.04 -5.52 -3.32
CA GLN A 237 1.51 -5.43 -3.41
C GLN A 237 2.08 -4.32 -2.51
N GLY A 238 1.36 -3.21 -2.34
CA GLY A 238 1.68 -2.16 -1.37
C GLY A 238 1.57 -2.66 0.07
N LEU A 239 0.53 -3.44 0.40
CA LEU A 239 0.39 -4.09 1.71
C LEU A 239 1.54 -5.04 1.99
N VAL A 240 1.99 -5.85 1.02
CA VAL A 240 3.19 -6.70 1.17
C VAL A 240 4.41 -5.85 1.54
N LYS A 241 4.63 -4.70 0.88
CA LYS A 241 5.73 -3.78 1.24
C LYS A 241 5.58 -3.18 2.64
N VAL A 242 4.35 -2.86 3.08
CA VAL A 242 4.11 -2.44 4.47
C VAL A 242 4.43 -3.58 5.44
N MET A 243 3.98 -4.80 5.15
CA MET A 243 4.18 -5.99 5.98
C MET A 243 5.65 -6.38 6.14
N THR A 244 6.51 -6.13 5.15
CA THR A 244 7.93 -6.57 5.16
C THR A 244 8.92 -5.45 5.41
N LEU A 245 8.63 -4.20 4.97
CA LEU A 245 9.60 -3.09 4.99
C LEU A 245 9.24 -1.95 5.96
N CYS A 246 8.02 -1.89 6.52
CA CYS A 246 7.68 -0.84 7.48
C CYS A 246 8.41 -1.08 8.81
N PRO A 247 9.11 -0.09 9.40
CA PRO A 247 9.83 -0.26 10.67
C PRO A 247 8.89 -0.52 11.85
N THR A 248 7.65 -0.04 11.78
CA THR A 248 6.67 -0.08 12.87
C THR A 248 5.89 -1.39 12.88
N GLU A 249 6.12 -2.23 13.89
CA GLU A 249 5.53 -3.59 13.97
C GLU A 249 4.01 -3.60 13.99
N THR A 250 3.37 -2.63 14.64
CA THR A 250 1.90 -2.49 14.67
C THR A 250 1.33 -2.26 13.27
N LEU A 251 2.00 -1.44 12.44
CA LEU A 251 1.64 -1.21 11.05
C LEU A 251 1.92 -2.45 10.17
N ARG A 252 3.01 -3.19 10.41
CA ARG A 252 3.24 -4.50 9.74
C ARG A 252 2.08 -5.48 10.01
N LYS A 253 1.68 -5.62 11.28
CA LYS A 253 0.56 -6.48 11.70
C LYS A 253 -0.78 -6.01 11.13
N LYS A 254 -1.04 -4.69 11.11
CA LYS A 254 -2.25 -4.13 10.49
C LYS A 254 -2.25 -4.34 8.96
N GLY A 255 -1.10 -4.22 8.30
CA GLY A 255 -0.95 -4.54 6.87
C GLY A 255 -1.30 -5.99 6.54
N LEU A 256 -0.87 -6.94 7.37
CA LEU A 256 -1.22 -8.36 7.24
C LEU A 256 -2.72 -8.60 7.44
N ALA A 257 -3.32 -7.98 8.46
CA ALA A 257 -4.76 -8.05 8.70
C ALA A 257 -5.57 -7.46 7.53
N MET A 258 -5.11 -6.35 6.94
CA MET A 258 -5.73 -5.75 5.76
C MET A 258 -5.59 -6.60 4.51
N LEU A 259 -4.46 -7.28 4.32
CA LEU A 259 -4.29 -8.21 3.20
C LEU A 259 -5.25 -9.40 3.34
N GLN A 260 -5.41 -9.95 4.55
CA GLN A 260 -6.40 -11.01 4.81
C GLN A 260 -7.83 -10.52 4.58
N LEU A 261 -8.18 -9.31 5.04
CA LEU A 261 -9.50 -8.72 4.82
C LEU A 261 -9.78 -8.55 3.33
N TYR A 262 -8.81 -8.05 2.56
CA TYR A 262 -8.91 -7.89 1.10
C TYR A 262 -9.12 -9.23 0.39
N ILE A 263 -8.36 -10.26 0.77
CA ILE A 263 -8.53 -11.64 0.27
C ILE A 263 -9.96 -12.15 0.54
N ASN A 264 -10.50 -11.91 1.74
CA ASN A 264 -11.85 -12.36 2.10
C ASN A 264 -12.94 -11.69 1.25
N LYS A 265 -12.76 -10.44 0.81
CA LYS A 265 -13.74 -9.73 -0.03
C LYS A 265 -13.77 -10.23 -1.47
N LEU A 266 -12.65 -10.68 -2.02
CA LEU A 266 -12.57 -11.16 -3.42
C LEU A 266 -13.43 -12.39 -3.67
N ASP A 267 -14.06 -12.47 -4.85
CA ASP A 267 -14.67 -13.70 -5.35
C ASP A 267 -13.59 -14.82 -5.53
N PRO A 268 -13.97 -16.11 -5.71
CA PRO A 268 -12.99 -17.19 -5.82
C PRO A 268 -11.97 -17.02 -6.96
N GLN A 269 -12.39 -16.47 -8.10
CA GLN A 269 -11.51 -16.21 -9.26
C GLN A 269 -10.52 -15.08 -8.97
N GLY A 270 -10.97 -14.07 -8.24
CA GLY A 270 -10.19 -12.93 -7.79
C GLY A 270 -9.13 -13.38 -6.80
N LYS A 271 -9.50 -14.20 -5.79
CA LYS A 271 -8.53 -14.84 -4.89
C LYS A 271 -7.47 -15.63 -5.67
N TYR A 272 -7.88 -16.49 -6.59
CA TYR A 272 -6.97 -17.28 -7.42
C TYR A 272 -5.97 -16.41 -8.20
N THR A 273 -6.47 -15.38 -8.89
CA THR A 273 -5.66 -14.40 -9.63
C THR A 273 -4.69 -13.66 -8.70
N LEU A 274 -5.16 -13.22 -7.54
CA LEU A 274 -4.37 -12.48 -6.55
C LEU A 274 -3.27 -13.37 -5.96
N PHE A 275 -3.56 -14.63 -5.64
CA PHE A 275 -2.58 -15.59 -5.15
C PHE A 275 -1.48 -15.88 -6.17
N ARG A 276 -1.82 -16.12 -7.44
CA ARG A 276 -0.82 -16.25 -8.51
C ARG A 276 0.00 -14.98 -8.68
N CYS A 277 -0.60 -13.80 -8.54
CA CYS A 277 0.14 -12.54 -8.58
C CYS A 277 1.15 -12.42 -7.44
N LEU A 278 0.73 -12.67 -6.19
CA LEU A 278 1.59 -12.49 -5.02
C LEU A 278 2.69 -13.55 -4.96
N LEU A 279 2.41 -14.83 -5.23
CA LEU A 279 3.45 -15.87 -5.30
C LEU A 279 4.56 -15.57 -6.32
N ASN A 280 4.27 -14.82 -7.38
CA ASN A 280 5.24 -14.42 -8.40
C ASN A 280 5.86 -13.03 -8.18
N THR A 281 5.40 -12.24 -7.18
CA THR A 281 5.83 -10.83 -7.02
C THR A 281 6.22 -10.41 -5.60
N SER A 282 5.95 -11.21 -4.56
CA SER A 282 6.34 -10.86 -3.18
C SER A 282 7.82 -11.06 -2.88
N ASN A 283 8.43 -12.12 -3.42
CA ASN A 283 9.83 -12.50 -3.19
C ASN A 283 10.20 -12.51 -1.69
N HIS A 284 9.34 -13.13 -0.88
CA HIS A 284 9.48 -13.19 0.57
C HIS A 284 8.79 -14.46 1.10
N SER A 285 9.58 -15.43 1.55
CA SER A 285 9.13 -16.77 1.94
C SER A 285 7.98 -16.78 2.96
N GLY A 286 8.05 -15.95 4.01
CA GLY A 286 6.95 -15.82 4.99
C GLY A 286 5.64 -15.24 4.43
N VAL A 287 5.69 -14.41 3.38
CA VAL A 287 4.48 -13.89 2.71
C VAL A 287 3.91 -14.96 1.78
N GLU A 288 4.78 -15.66 1.06
CA GLU A 288 4.38 -16.80 0.21
C GLU A 288 3.75 -17.92 1.04
N ALA A 289 4.31 -18.23 2.21
CA ALA A 289 3.74 -19.15 3.19
C ALA A 289 2.33 -18.74 3.64
N PHE A 290 2.10 -17.45 3.90
CA PHE A 290 0.78 -16.91 4.21
C PHE A 290 -0.23 -17.04 3.04
N ILE A 291 0.23 -16.88 1.80
CA ILE A 291 -0.60 -17.12 0.61
C ILE A 291 -0.90 -18.62 0.45
N ILE A 292 0.07 -19.50 0.64
CA ILE A 292 -0.11 -20.97 0.61
C ILE A 292 -1.13 -21.42 1.68
N GLN A 293 -1.08 -20.85 2.87
CA GLN A 293 -2.07 -21.10 3.91
C GLN A 293 -3.48 -20.60 3.52
N ASN A 294 -3.59 -19.48 2.81
CA ASN A 294 -4.86 -19.03 2.24
C ASN A 294 -5.38 -19.93 1.10
N ILE A 295 -4.49 -20.46 0.26
CA ILE A 295 -4.80 -21.47 -0.77
C ILE A 295 -5.39 -22.73 -0.11
N LYS A 296 -4.73 -23.26 0.94
CA LYS A 296 -5.23 -24.40 1.73
C LYS A 296 -6.66 -24.16 2.25
N ASN A 297 -6.94 -22.97 2.75
CA ASN A 297 -8.27 -22.60 3.25
C ASN A 297 -9.32 -22.58 2.13
N GLN A 298 -8.98 -22.06 0.94
CA GLN A 298 -9.92 -22.07 -0.19
C GLN A 298 -10.18 -23.50 -0.70
N ILE A 299 -9.19 -24.39 -0.68
CA ILE A 299 -9.37 -25.81 -1.03
C ILE A 299 -10.30 -26.49 -0.02
N ASP A 300 -10.08 -26.32 1.29
CA ASP A 300 -10.95 -26.86 2.35
C ASP A 300 -12.41 -26.39 2.21
N MET A 301 -12.62 -25.11 1.90
CA MET A 301 -13.96 -24.57 1.63
C MET A 301 -14.60 -25.18 0.37
N SER A 302 -13.82 -25.36 -0.69
CA SER A 302 -14.29 -25.87 -1.99
C SER A 302 -14.68 -27.35 -1.93
N LEU A 303 -13.96 -28.16 -1.14
CA LEU A 303 -14.28 -29.57 -0.90
C LEU A 303 -15.50 -29.78 0.03
N LYS A 304 -15.89 -28.78 0.83
CA LYS A 304 -16.94 -28.93 1.86
C LYS A 304 -18.34 -28.45 1.50
N ARG A 305 -18.48 -27.43 0.66
CA ARG A 305 -19.75 -26.68 0.54
C ARG A 305 -20.26 -26.49 -0.87
N THR A 306 -19.39 -26.16 -1.81
CA THR A 306 -19.82 -25.72 -3.14
C THR A 306 -18.68 -25.95 -4.12
N TYR A 307 -18.95 -26.66 -5.21
CA TYR A 307 -17.97 -26.94 -6.25
C TYR A 307 -17.39 -25.62 -6.81
N ASN A 308 -16.09 -25.44 -6.62
CA ASN A 308 -15.38 -24.21 -6.96
C ASN A 308 -14.14 -24.56 -7.78
N LYS A 309 -14.32 -24.57 -9.10
CA LYS A 309 -13.33 -24.96 -10.10
C LYS A 309 -11.98 -24.22 -10.06
N TRP A 310 -11.84 -23.16 -9.27
CA TRP A 310 -10.60 -22.40 -9.13
C TRP A 310 -9.64 -22.99 -8.09
N PHE A 311 -10.14 -23.83 -7.18
CA PHE A 311 -9.35 -24.48 -6.12
C PHE A 311 -9.56 -26.01 -6.10
N THR A 312 -9.91 -26.57 -7.25
CA THR A 312 -10.01 -28.00 -7.54
C THR A 312 -9.53 -28.27 -8.97
N GLY A 313 -9.18 -29.52 -9.31
CA GLY A 313 -8.79 -29.93 -10.66
C GLY A 313 -7.67 -29.07 -11.31
N PRO A 314 -7.69 -28.89 -12.65
CA PRO A 314 -6.56 -28.30 -13.39
C PRO A 314 -6.17 -26.87 -12.99
N GLN A 315 -7.08 -26.05 -12.46
CA GLN A 315 -6.72 -24.72 -11.95
C GLN A 315 -5.92 -24.83 -10.66
N LEU A 316 -6.30 -25.73 -9.75
CA LEU A 316 -5.50 -26.01 -8.56
C LEU A 316 -4.10 -26.53 -8.95
N ILE A 317 -3.99 -27.42 -9.93
CA ILE A 317 -2.68 -27.89 -10.42
C ILE A 317 -1.80 -26.73 -10.91
N SER A 318 -2.35 -25.81 -11.71
CA SER A 318 -1.59 -24.62 -12.19
C SER A 318 -1.19 -23.65 -11.07
N LEU A 319 -1.80 -23.77 -9.89
CA LEU A 319 -1.42 -23.04 -8.68
C LEU A 319 -0.41 -23.84 -7.83
N LEU A 320 -0.55 -25.16 -7.75
CA LEU A 320 0.42 -26.05 -7.11
C LEU A 320 1.77 -26.04 -7.81
N ASP A 321 1.82 -25.91 -9.13
CA ASP A 321 3.05 -25.73 -9.91
C ASP A 321 3.86 -24.47 -9.48
N LEU A 322 3.22 -23.46 -8.86
CA LEU A 322 3.90 -22.29 -8.28
C LEU A 322 4.30 -22.50 -6.81
N VAL A 323 3.57 -23.35 -6.09
CA VAL A 323 3.75 -23.60 -4.64
C VAL A 323 4.79 -24.68 -4.38
N LEU A 324 4.76 -25.76 -5.16
CA LEU A 324 5.63 -26.93 -5.09
C LEU A 324 6.83 -26.75 -6.03
N PHE A 325 7.50 -25.60 -5.91
CA PHE A 325 8.61 -25.19 -6.76
C PHE A 325 9.84 -24.83 -5.92
N LEU A 326 11.01 -25.30 -6.36
CA LEU A 326 12.32 -25.01 -5.80
C LEU A 326 13.15 -24.26 -6.87
N PRO A 327 13.46 -22.97 -6.68
CA PRO A 327 14.05 -22.15 -7.76
C PRO A 327 15.37 -22.68 -8.32
N GLU A 328 16.25 -23.18 -7.47
CA GLU A 328 17.52 -23.83 -7.85
C GLU A 328 17.48 -25.36 -7.66
N GLY A 329 16.28 -25.96 -7.59
CA GLY A 329 16.11 -27.39 -7.33
C GLY A 329 16.76 -27.81 -6.02
N ALA A 330 17.68 -28.78 -6.07
CA ALA A 330 18.40 -29.27 -4.89
C ALA A 330 19.41 -28.26 -4.31
N GLU A 331 19.80 -27.22 -5.05
CA GLU A 331 20.74 -26.18 -4.59
C GLU A 331 20.05 -24.96 -3.94
N THR A 332 18.72 -24.99 -3.85
CA THR A 332 17.91 -23.92 -3.24
C THR A 332 18.31 -23.66 -1.79
N ASP A 333 18.46 -22.38 -1.38
CA ASP A 333 18.67 -22.04 0.03
C ASP A 333 17.43 -22.42 0.87
N LEU A 334 17.54 -23.55 1.57
CA LEU A 334 16.47 -24.12 2.39
C LEU A 334 16.20 -23.32 3.67
N LEU A 335 17.14 -22.51 4.16
CA LEU A 335 16.93 -21.65 5.33
C LEU A 335 16.11 -20.43 4.95
N GLN A 336 16.52 -19.71 3.89
CA GLN A 336 15.79 -18.55 3.40
C GLN A 336 14.36 -18.92 2.93
N ASN A 337 14.19 -20.11 2.37
CA ASN A 337 12.90 -20.61 1.88
C ASN A 337 12.13 -21.47 2.90
N SER A 338 12.63 -21.65 4.12
CA SER A 338 12.09 -22.57 5.14
C SER A 338 10.58 -22.39 5.39
N ASP A 339 10.12 -21.16 5.62
CA ASP A 339 8.69 -20.84 5.81
C ASP A 339 7.82 -21.30 4.62
N ARG A 340 8.26 -21.01 3.38
CA ARG A 340 7.54 -21.38 2.15
C ARG A 340 7.50 -22.90 2.01
N ILE A 341 8.64 -23.57 2.15
CA ILE A 341 8.77 -25.03 2.02
C ILE A 341 7.89 -25.73 3.07
N MET A 342 7.90 -25.26 4.33
CA MET A 342 7.05 -25.79 5.39
C MET A 342 5.56 -25.59 5.10
N ALA A 343 5.16 -24.45 4.55
CA ALA A 343 3.77 -24.24 4.12
C ALA A 343 3.38 -25.15 2.95
N SER A 344 4.25 -25.31 1.95
CA SER A 344 4.07 -26.20 0.80
C SER A 344 3.91 -27.65 1.21
N LEU A 345 4.80 -28.18 2.08
CA LEU A 345 4.70 -29.53 2.62
C LEU A 345 3.44 -29.72 3.46
N ASN A 346 3.03 -28.73 4.26
CA ASN A 346 1.78 -28.81 5.04
C ASN A 346 0.52 -28.75 4.16
N LEU A 347 0.56 -28.05 3.02
CA LEU A 347 -0.51 -28.11 2.02
C LEU A 347 -0.57 -29.49 1.37
N LEU A 348 0.57 -30.03 0.92
CA LEU A 348 0.62 -31.35 0.29
C LEU A 348 0.16 -32.45 1.27
N ARG A 349 0.61 -32.42 2.52
CA ARG A 349 0.12 -33.28 3.61
C ARG A 349 -1.40 -33.20 3.78
N TYR A 350 -1.96 -31.99 3.73
CA TYR A 350 -3.40 -31.78 3.83
C TYR A 350 -4.15 -32.39 2.64
N LEU A 351 -3.65 -32.22 1.41
CA LEU A 351 -4.25 -32.77 0.20
C LEU A 351 -4.27 -34.31 0.22
N VAL A 352 -3.13 -34.96 0.51
CA VAL A 352 -3.01 -36.43 0.59
C VAL A 352 -3.96 -37.04 1.65
N ILE A 353 -4.22 -36.32 2.75
CA ILE A 353 -5.15 -36.76 3.79
C ILE A 353 -6.62 -36.61 3.34
N LYS A 354 -6.94 -35.56 2.56
CA LYS A 354 -8.32 -35.13 2.30
C LYS A 354 -8.90 -35.56 0.96
N ASP A 355 -8.10 -35.61 -0.10
CA ASP A 355 -8.55 -36.13 -1.38
C ASP A 355 -8.44 -37.66 -1.41
N ASN A 356 -9.40 -38.32 -2.03
CA ASN A 356 -9.37 -39.76 -2.21
C ASN A 356 -8.85 -40.10 -3.61
N GLU A 357 -8.02 -41.13 -3.75
CA GLU A 357 -7.41 -41.48 -5.06
C GLU A 357 -8.48 -41.82 -6.12
N ASN A 358 -9.55 -42.49 -5.70
CA ASN A 358 -10.67 -42.88 -6.56
C ASN A 358 -11.60 -41.70 -6.99
N ASP A 359 -11.51 -40.54 -6.33
CA ASP A 359 -12.35 -39.36 -6.58
C ASP A 359 -11.52 -38.22 -7.22
N ASN A 360 -10.34 -37.98 -6.66
CA ASN A 360 -9.29 -37.11 -7.19
C ASN A 360 -9.78 -35.71 -7.54
N GLN A 361 -10.64 -35.13 -6.68
CA GLN A 361 -11.26 -33.82 -6.94
C GLN A 361 -10.23 -32.71 -7.06
N THR A 362 -9.09 -32.83 -6.38
CA THR A 362 -8.00 -31.85 -6.42
C THR A 362 -7.11 -32.01 -7.64
N GLY A 363 -7.13 -33.18 -8.29
CA GLY A 363 -6.20 -33.57 -9.35
C GLY A 363 -4.83 -34.04 -8.85
N LEU A 364 -4.58 -34.03 -7.52
CA LEU A 364 -3.29 -34.36 -6.92
C LEU A 364 -2.75 -35.71 -7.41
N TRP A 365 -3.60 -36.75 -7.43
CA TRP A 365 -3.16 -38.11 -7.71
C TRP A 365 -2.71 -38.31 -9.16
N THR A 366 -3.19 -37.47 -10.08
CA THR A 366 -2.74 -37.46 -11.49
C THR A 366 -1.36 -36.84 -11.65
N GLU A 367 -1.00 -35.86 -10.83
CA GLU A 367 0.26 -35.12 -10.91
C GLU A 367 1.31 -35.61 -9.89
N LEU A 368 1.01 -36.68 -9.15
CA LEU A 368 1.84 -37.15 -8.03
C LEU A 368 3.28 -37.47 -8.46
N GLU A 369 3.48 -38.19 -9.57
CA GLU A 369 4.82 -38.51 -10.11
C GLU A 369 5.62 -37.24 -10.45
N LYS A 370 4.96 -36.23 -11.02
CA LYS A 370 5.56 -34.93 -11.35
C LYS A 370 5.95 -34.17 -10.07
N ILE A 371 5.11 -34.21 -9.04
CA ILE A 371 5.40 -33.60 -7.73
C ILE A 371 6.56 -34.30 -7.03
N GLU A 372 6.61 -35.63 -7.05
CA GLU A 372 7.74 -36.40 -6.52
C GLU A 372 9.06 -36.04 -7.20
N ASN A 373 9.06 -36.02 -8.54
CA ASN A 373 10.27 -35.82 -9.34
C ASN A 373 10.76 -34.36 -9.31
N ASN A 374 9.86 -33.38 -9.27
CA ASN A 374 10.22 -31.95 -9.37
C ASN A 374 10.30 -31.23 -8.02
N PHE A 375 9.71 -31.78 -6.95
CA PHE A 375 9.69 -31.14 -5.62
C PHE A 375 10.25 -32.03 -4.52
N LEU A 376 9.70 -33.24 -4.30
CA LEU A 376 10.07 -34.06 -3.14
C LEU A 376 11.50 -34.62 -3.22
N LYS A 377 11.87 -35.27 -4.35
CA LYS A 377 13.23 -35.83 -4.55
C LYS A 377 14.32 -34.75 -4.58
N PRO A 378 14.13 -33.58 -5.23
CA PRO A 378 15.07 -32.47 -5.12
C PRO A 378 15.17 -31.89 -3.69
N LEU A 379 14.05 -31.78 -2.96
CA LEU A 379 14.07 -31.31 -1.56
C LEU A 379 14.85 -32.27 -0.65
N HIS A 380 14.62 -33.58 -0.77
CA HIS A 380 15.38 -34.60 -0.04
C HIS A 380 16.89 -34.51 -0.37
N THR A 381 17.24 -34.30 -1.64
CA THR A 381 18.63 -34.12 -2.07
C THR A 381 19.26 -32.86 -1.45
N GLY A 382 18.57 -31.72 -1.50
CA GLY A 382 19.02 -30.46 -0.92
C GLY A 382 19.15 -30.51 0.60
N LEU A 383 18.27 -31.23 1.30
CA LEU A 383 18.35 -31.47 2.74
C LEU A 383 19.63 -32.25 3.10
N ASN A 384 19.91 -33.34 2.39
CA ASN A 384 21.13 -34.13 2.60
C ASN A 384 22.40 -33.31 2.34
N MET A 385 22.45 -32.55 1.24
CA MET A 385 23.56 -31.65 0.92
C MET A 385 23.75 -30.56 2.00
N SER A 386 22.66 -29.92 2.41
CA SER A 386 22.68 -28.85 3.42
C SER A 386 23.12 -29.37 4.79
N LYS A 387 22.56 -30.49 5.27
CA LYS A 387 22.97 -31.10 6.54
C LYS A 387 24.45 -31.48 6.52
N ALA A 388 24.92 -32.17 5.47
CA ALA A 388 26.32 -32.57 5.35
C ALA A 388 27.28 -31.36 5.36
N HIS A 389 26.93 -30.27 4.68
CA HIS A 389 27.70 -29.02 4.69
C HIS A 389 27.77 -28.40 6.10
N TYR A 390 26.63 -28.20 6.77
CA TYR A 390 26.58 -27.56 8.08
C TYR A 390 27.20 -28.43 9.18
N GLU A 391 27.07 -29.76 9.11
CA GLU A 391 27.77 -30.68 10.02
C GLU A 391 29.29 -30.65 9.84
N ALA A 392 29.78 -30.57 8.60
CA ALA A 392 31.21 -30.44 8.32
C ALA A 392 31.73 -29.11 8.88
N GLU A 393 31.00 -28.01 8.69
CA GLU A 393 31.38 -26.69 9.19
C GLU A 393 31.40 -26.61 10.73
N ILE A 394 30.47 -27.29 11.40
CA ILE A 394 30.49 -27.44 12.87
C ILE A 394 31.73 -28.23 13.32
N LYS A 395 32.06 -29.34 12.65
CA LYS A 395 33.25 -30.15 12.98
C LYS A 395 34.54 -29.33 12.79
N ASN A 396 34.68 -28.65 11.65
CA ASN A 396 35.81 -27.76 11.36
C ASN A 396 35.94 -26.65 12.43
N SER A 397 34.83 -25.98 12.77
CA SER A 397 34.80 -24.92 13.79
C SER A 397 35.23 -25.41 15.17
N GLN A 398 34.81 -26.62 15.56
CA GLN A 398 35.19 -27.24 16.84
C GLN A 398 36.65 -27.73 16.87
N GLU A 399 37.24 -28.08 15.72
CA GLU A 399 38.65 -28.41 15.61
C GLU A 399 39.52 -27.15 15.66
N VAL A 400 39.14 -26.09 14.92
CA VAL A 400 39.81 -24.78 14.95
C VAL A 400 39.76 -24.15 16.35
N GLN A 401 38.65 -24.29 17.10
CA GLN A 401 38.60 -23.84 18.50
C GLN A 401 39.57 -24.58 19.45
N LYS A 402 39.97 -25.82 19.13
CA LYS A 402 40.97 -26.56 19.92
C LYS A 402 42.40 -26.11 19.59
N SER A 403 42.66 -25.70 18.36
CA SER A 403 43.91 -25.07 17.91
C SER A 403 43.82 -23.54 17.97
N LYS A 404 44.02 -22.95 19.16
CA LYS A 404 43.92 -21.50 19.38
C LYS A 404 44.74 -20.66 18.39
N ASP A 405 44.07 -20.12 17.39
CA ASP A 405 44.44 -18.89 16.68
C ASP A 405 43.17 -18.15 16.25
N LEU A 406 43.17 -16.81 16.35
CA LEU A 406 41.99 -16.00 16.05
C LEU A 406 41.74 -15.95 14.54
N CYS A 407 40.61 -16.49 14.09
CA CYS A 407 40.17 -16.35 12.70
C CYS A 407 39.38 -15.04 12.51
N SER A 408 39.89 -14.15 11.66
CA SER A 408 39.15 -13.00 11.14
C SER A 408 38.60 -13.34 9.75
N LEU A 409 37.28 -13.45 9.63
CA LEU A 409 36.60 -13.67 8.34
C LEU A 409 36.22 -12.33 7.71
N THR A 410 36.79 -12.03 6.54
CA THR A 410 36.48 -10.81 5.78
C THR A 410 35.64 -11.16 4.55
N VAL A 411 34.39 -10.69 4.52
CA VAL A 411 33.53 -10.76 3.33
C VAL A 411 33.08 -9.34 2.96
N GLY A 412 33.42 -8.88 1.76
CA GLY A 412 32.72 -7.74 1.16
C GLY A 412 33.02 -6.33 1.68
N ARG A 413 34.25 -6.02 2.13
CA ARG A 413 34.73 -4.64 2.44
C ARG A 413 34.03 -3.86 3.58
N GLU A 414 33.18 -4.48 4.38
CA GLU A 414 32.72 -3.90 5.66
C GLU A 414 32.97 -4.86 6.82
N GLU A 415 33.43 -4.33 7.96
CA GLU A 415 33.73 -5.13 9.15
C GLU A 415 32.43 -5.45 9.91
N ILE A 416 31.90 -6.66 9.71
CA ILE A 416 30.84 -7.21 10.55
C ILE A 416 31.40 -7.34 11.98
N PRO A 417 30.69 -6.88 13.04
CA PRO A 417 31.15 -7.02 14.41
C PRO A 417 31.40 -8.49 14.74
N ASN A 418 32.64 -8.79 15.11
CA ASN A 418 33.18 -10.15 15.14
C ASN A 418 32.41 -11.04 16.15
N MET A 419 31.49 -11.87 15.65
CA MET A 419 30.61 -12.70 16.48
C MET A 419 31.44 -13.74 17.24
N PRO A 420 31.29 -13.90 18.57
CA PRO A 420 32.03 -14.91 19.32
C PRO A 420 31.81 -16.32 18.75
N PRO A 421 32.83 -17.18 18.63
CA PRO A 421 32.70 -18.45 17.91
C PRO A 421 31.73 -19.46 18.56
N GLU A 422 31.45 -19.34 19.87
CA GLU A 422 30.34 -20.07 20.51
C GLU A 422 28.96 -19.67 19.97
N MET A 423 28.78 -18.42 19.60
CA MET A 423 27.54 -17.90 19.03
C MET A 423 27.42 -18.28 17.54
N GLN A 424 28.54 -18.34 16.81
CA GLN A 424 28.58 -18.89 15.44
C GLN A 424 28.14 -20.36 15.42
N LEU A 425 28.67 -21.21 16.32
CA LEU A 425 28.24 -22.61 16.47
C LEU A 425 26.73 -22.74 16.77
N LYS A 426 26.16 -21.85 17.59
CA LYS A 426 24.71 -21.83 17.87
C LYS A 426 23.89 -21.51 16.62
N VAL A 427 24.36 -20.63 15.73
CA VAL A 427 23.69 -20.34 14.45
C VAL A 427 23.70 -21.57 13.54
N LEU A 428 24.85 -22.25 13.41
CA LEU A 428 24.96 -23.48 12.62
C LEU A 428 24.05 -24.60 13.15
N HIS A 429 23.96 -24.78 14.48
CA HIS A 429 23.01 -25.73 15.07
C HIS A 429 21.54 -25.33 14.84
N SER A 430 21.21 -24.03 14.84
CA SER A 430 19.86 -23.56 14.51
C SER A 430 19.46 -23.88 13.06
N ALA A 431 20.42 -23.88 12.12
CA ALA A 431 20.18 -24.30 10.75
C ALA A 431 19.86 -25.80 10.67
N LEU A 432 20.64 -26.65 11.35
CA LEU A 432 20.38 -28.10 11.40
C LEU A 432 18.97 -28.41 11.95
N PHE A 433 18.53 -27.76 13.04
CA PHE A 433 17.17 -27.95 13.56
C PHE A 433 16.08 -27.56 12.55
N THR A 434 16.34 -26.58 11.69
CA THR A 434 15.42 -26.19 10.61
C THR A 434 15.34 -27.28 9.55
N PHE A 435 16.48 -27.87 9.17
CA PHE A 435 16.51 -28.99 8.22
C PHE A 435 15.84 -30.25 8.79
N ASP A 436 16.08 -30.59 10.05
CA ASP A 436 15.42 -31.72 10.74
C ASP A 436 13.89 -31.52 10.79
N LEU A 437 13.42 -30.29 11.04
CA LEU A 437 12.00 -29.97 11.03
C LEU A 437 11.39 -30.17 9.64
N ILE A 438 12.02 -29.67 8.57
CA ILE A 438 11.55 -29.85 7.19
C ILE A 438 11.53 -31.33 6.81
N GLU A 439 12.60 -32.07 7.10
CA GLU A 439 12.72 -33.50 6.81
C GLU A 439 11.64 -34.33 7.54
N SER A 440 11.34 -34.00 8.81
CA SER A 440 10.29 -34.70 9.57
C SER A 440 8.89 -34.54 8.96
N VAL A 441 8.61 -33.40 8.31
CA VAL A 441 7.34 -33.17 7.61
C VAL A 441 7.36 -33.82 6.22
N LEU A 442 8.50 -33.79 5.51
CA LEU A 442 8.69 -34.46 4.23
C LEU A 442 8.47 -35.98 4.36
N ALA A 443 9.17 -36.64 5.28
CA ALA A 443 9.01 -38.07 5.54
C ALA A 443 7.55 -38.44 5.89
N ARG A 444 6.85 -37.57 6.65
CA ARG A 444 5.43 -37.80 6.96
C ARG A 444 4.50 -37.61 5.74
N VAL A 445 4.86 -36.79 4.77
CA VAL A 445 4.12 -36.67 3.50
C VAL A 445 4.30 -37.94 2.66
N GLU A 446 5.53 -38.42 2.53
CA GLU A 446 5.88 -39.63 1.78
C GLU A 446 5.22 -40.88 2.39
N GLU A 447 5.27 -41.03 3.71
CA GLU A 447 4.56 -42.11 4.44
C GLU A 447 3.06 -42.13 4.13
N LEU A 448 2.42 -40.95 4.11
CA LEU A 448 0.99 -40.83 3.81
C LEU A 448 0.65 -41.16 2.35
N ILE A 449 1.53 -40.79 1.41
CA ILE A 449 1.41 -41.15 -0.02
C ILE A 449 1.50 -42.68 -0.18
N GLU A 450 2.50 -43.31 0.45
CA GLU A 450 2.70 -44.76 0.39
C GLU A 450 1.52 -45.54 0.99
N ILE A 451 1.00 -45.11 2.15
CA ILE A 451 -0.16 -45.74 2.78
C ILE A 451 -1.40 -45.67 1.87
N LYS A 452 -1.67 -44.49 1.28
CA LYS A 452 -2.85 -44.26 0.43
C LYS A 452 -2.79 -45.11 -0.85
N THR A 453 -1.71 -44.99 -1.61
CA THR A 453 -1.53 -45.71 -2.88
C THR A 453 -1.57 -47.23 -2.71
N LYS A 454 -1.00 -47.77 -1.62
CA LYS A 454 -1.12 -49.20 -1.29
C LYS A 454 -2.56 -49.62 -1.03
N SER A 455 -3.30 -48.87 -0.21
CA SER A 455 -4.70 -49.22 0.13
C SER A 455 -5.60 -49.31 -1.12
N THR A 456 -5.48 -48.37 -2.04
CA THR A 456 -6.22 -48.38 -3.32
C THR A 456 -5.83 -49.56 -4.21
N SER A 457 -4.57 -50.00 -4.17
CA SER A 457 -4.07 -51.15 -4.94
C SER A 457 -4.53 -52.52 -4.40
N GLU A 458 -4.96 -52.57 -3.14
CA GLU A 458 -5.53 -53.75 -2.49
C GLU A 458 -7.05 -53.80 -2.68
N GLU A 459 -7.75 -52.66 -2.55
CA GLU A 459 -9.20 -52.57 -2.85
C GLU A 459 -9.52 -52.94 -4.31
N ASN A 460 -8.68 -52.55 -5.28
CA ASN A 460 -8.86 -52.89 -6.70
C ASN A 460 -8.52 -54.35 -7.06
N LYS A 461 -8.18 -55.22 -6.08
CA LYS A 461 -7.89 -56.65 -6.28
C LYS A 461 -8.88 -57.59 -5.57
N GLY A 462 -9.86 -57.05 -4.84
CA GLY A 462 -10.97 -57.78 -4.22
C GLY A 462 -12.23 -57.79 -5.09
#